data_AF-A0A352Y4C8-F1
#
_entry.id   AF-A0A352Y4C8-F1
#
_cell.length_a   1.000
_cell.length_b   1.000
_cell.length_c   1.000
_cell.angle_alpha   90.00
_cell.angle_beta   90.00
_cell.angle_gamma   90.00
#
_symmetry.space_group_name_H-M   'P 1'
#
loop_
_entity.id
_entity.type
_entity.pdbx_description
1 polymer ?
#
loop_
_entity_poly.entity_id
_entity_poly.type
_entity_poly.pdbx_seq_one_letter_code
_entity_poly.pdbx_strand_id
1 'polypeptide(L)'
;MPNPPIRTITLGMAEAHPLTLVAIKRAATALQDASTQFMAAGYEVQTVRLSTRPIFDDLVNWSATDMLNYTQELQRLLDELGLSFCSVGTAYAARPDFPLERID
;
A
#
# COMPACT_ATOMS: atom_id res chain seq x y z
N MET A 1 29.84 -7.96 13.96
CA MET A 1 29.10 -8.63 12.87
C MET A 1 28.29 -7.56 12.16
N PRO A 2 28.16 -7.59 10.83
CA PRO A 2 27.28 -6.64 10.13
C PRO A 2 25.83 -6.81 10.60
N ASN A 3 25.06 -5.72 10.59
CA ASN A 3 23.64 -5.79 10.91
C ASN A 3 22.92 -6.68 9.89
N PRO A 4 21.94 -7.49 10.30
CA PRO A 4 21.12 -8.24 9.36
C PRO A 4 20.32 -7.27 8.47
N PRO A 5 20.08 -7.59 7.19
CA PRO A 5 19.34 -6.72 6.29
C PRO A 5 17.87 -6.62 6.69
N ILE A 6 17.30 -5.43 6.56
CA ILE A 6 15.86 -5.20 6.66
C ILE A 6 15.25 -5.53 5.29
N ARG A 7 14.57 -6.68 5.23
CA ARG A 7 13.95 -7.14 3.98
C ARG A 7 12.90 -6.16 3.46
N THR A 8 12.11 -5.58 4.35
CA THR A 8 11.08 -4.60 3.99
C THR A 8 10.67 -3.75 5.19
N ILE A 9 10.31 -2.50 4.93
CA ILE A 9 9.58 -1.64 5.86
C ILE A 9 8.19 -1.43 5.27
N THR A 10 7.15 -1.86 5.98
CA THR A 10 5.75 -1.69 5.53
C THR A 10 5.06 -0.66 6.39
N LEU A 11 4.43 0.33 5.76
CA LEU A 11 3.53 1.28 6.42
C LEU A 11 2.08 0.93 6.08
N GLY A 12 1.27 0.69 7.11
CA GLY A 12 -0.16 0.48 6.98
C GLY A 12 -0.95 1.80 7.04
N MET A 13 -1.80 2.03 6.05
CA MET A 13 -2.75 3.12 5.97
C MET A 13 -4.14 2.66 6.41
N ALA A 14 -4.78 3.44 7.27
CA ALA A 14 -6.13 3.18 7.76
C ALA A 14 -7.20 3.98 6.99
N GLU A 15 -6.78 4.92 6.15
CA GLU A 15 -7.63 5.74 5.30
C GLU A 15 -8.48 4.89 4.36
N ALA A 16 -9.75 5.29 4.20
CA ALA A 16 -10.66 4.65 3.26
C ALA A 16 -10.25 4.91 1.81
N HIS A 17 -10.54 3.95 0.94
CA HIS A 17 -10.45 4.14 -0.50
C HIS A 17 -11.62 5.03 -1.02
N PRO A 18 -11.40 5.83 -2.07
CA PRO A 18 -10.15 6.04 -2.76
C PRO A 18 -9.19 6.92 -1.94
N LEU A 19 -7.92 6.53 -1.89
CA LEU A 19 -6.89 7.28 -1.18
C LEU A 19 -6.68 8.66 -1.81
N THR A 20 -6.47 9.67 -0.97
CA THR A 20 -6.13 11.01 -1.42
C THR A 20 -4.64 11.14 -1.71
N LEU A 21 -4.26 11.99 -2.68
CA LEU A 21 -2.85 12.29 -2.96
C LEU A 21 -2.09 12.77 -1.72
N VAL A 22 -2.75 13.55 -0.86
CA VAL A 22 -2.15 14.06 0.39
C VAL A 22 -1.81 12.91 1.33
N ALA A 23 -2.70 11.93 1.48
CA ALA A 23 -2.47 10.76 2.33
C ALA A 23 -1.33 9.88 1.78
N ILE A 24 -1.32 9.65 0.46
CA ILE A 24 -0.25 8.87 -0.21
C ILE A 24 1.11 9.56 -0.04
N LYS A 25 1.19 10.88 -0.28
CA LYS A 25 2.43 11.65 -0.11
C LYS A 25 2.95 11.58 1.32
N ARG A 26 2.07 11.75 2.31
CA ARG A 26 2.46 11.65 3.73
C ARG A 26 3.01 10.26 4.07
N ALA A 27 2.37 9.21 3.56
CA ALA A 27 2.84 7.83 3.75
C ALA A 27 4.20 7.58 3.07
N ALA A 28 4.39 8.09 1.86
CA ALA A 28 5.66 8.01 1.14
C ALA A 28 6.79 8.71 1.89
N THR A 29 6.57 9.94 2.38
CA THR A 29 7.55 10.66 3.21
C THR A 29 7.92 9.85 4.45
N ALA A 30 6.92 9.33 5.19
CA ALA A 30 7.19 8.54 6.39
C ALA A 30 8.03 7.27 6.10
N LEU A 31 7.76 6.58 4.98
CA LEU A 31 8.54 5.41 4.55
C LEU A 31 9.98 5.78 4.16
N GLN A 32 10.17 6.87 3.42
CA GLN A 32 11.49 7.35 3.02
C GLN A 32 12.32 7.80 4.24
N ASP A 33 11.69 8.51 5.18
CA ASP A 33 12.33 8.93 6.43
C ASP A 33 12.76 7.71 7.26
N ALA A 34 11.87 6.72 7.43
CA ALA A 34 12.20 5.49 8.15
C ALA A 34 13.35 4.73 7.48
N SER A 35 13.29 4.54 6.16
CA SER A 35 14.37 3.91 5.38
C SER A 35 15.71 4.63 5.59
N THR A 36 15.70 5.95 5.50
CA THR A 36 16.89 6.80 5.67
C THR A 36 17.48 6.66 7.08
N GLN A 37 16.64 6.66 8.11
CA GLN A 37 17.09 6.50 9.50
C GLN A 37 17.69 5.11 9.76
N PHE A 38 17.10 4.05 9.22
CA PHE A 38 17.67 2.69 9.35
C PHE A 38 18.99 2.56 8.58
N MET A 39 19.10 3.13 7.38
CA MET A 39 20.36 3.16 6.64
C MET A 39 21.45 3.93 7.40
N ALA A 40 21.11 5.08 8.00
CA ALA A 40 22.03 5.85 8.83
C ALA A 40 22.47 5.10 10.11
N ALA A 41 21.62 4.20 10.63
CA ALA A 41 21.95 3.30 11.74
C ALA A 41 22.78 2.07 11.31
N GLY A 42 23.16 1.97 10.03
CA GLY A 42 24.02 0.91 9.50
C GLY A 42 23.27 -0.36 9.07
N TYR A 43 21.97 -0.28 8.82
CA TYR A 43 21.21 -1.37 8.19
C TYR A 43 21.18 -1.22 6.66
N GLU A 44 21.17 -2.34 5.95
CA GLU A 44 20.71 -2.37 4.56
C GLU A 44 19.18 -2.46 4.55
N VAL A 45 18.51 -1.54 3.86
CA VAL A 45 17.05 -1.59 3.65
C VAL A 45 16.78 -1.95 2.19
N GLN A 46 16.15 -3.10 1.96
CA GLN A 46 15.98 -3.63 0.61
C GLN A 46 14.74 -3.07 -0.10
N THR A 47 13.63 -2.90 0.62
CA THR A 47 12.38 -2.39 0.05
C THR A 47 11.56 -1.61 1.08
N VAL A 48 10.73 -0.69 0.58
CA VAL A 48 9.63 -0.08 1.33
C VAL A 48 8.30 -0.46 0.67
N ARG A 49 7.24 -0.59 1.47
CA ARG A 49 5.93 -1.04 1.01
C ARG A 49 4.82 -0.25 1.69
N LEU A 50 3.75 -0.04 0.95
CA LEU A 50 2.49 0.45 1.49
C LEU A 50 1.52 -0.72 1.67
N SER A 51 0.71 -0.69 2.71
CA SER A 51 -0.49 -1.52 2.81
C SER A 51 -1.68 -0.65 3.18
N THR A 52 -2.85 -1.01 2.69
CA THR A 52 -4.11 -0.29 2.98
C THR A 52 -5.10 -1.23 3.63
N ARG A 53 -6.21 -0.67 4.13
CA ARG A 53 -7.41 -1.46 4.43
C ARG A 53 -7.99 -2.10 3.15
N PRO A 54 -8.79 -3.18 3.26
CA PRO A 54 -9.37 -3.86 2.10
C PRO A 54 -10.12 -2.91 1.16
N ILE A 55 -9.71 -2.87 -0.11
CA ILE A 55 -10.35 -2.03 -1.13
C ILE A 55 -11.85 -2.30 -1.29
N PHE A 56 -12.26 -3.57 -1.11
CA PHE A 56 -13.66 -3.98 -1.22
C PHE A 56 -14.53 -3.51 -0.06
N ASP A 57 -13.96 -3.17 1.11
CA ASP A 57 -14.74 -2.62 2.22
C ASP A 57 -15.25 -1.19 1.89
N ASP A 58 -14.57 -0.47 1.00
CA ASP A 58 -14.87 0.93 0.67
C ASP A 58 -15.48 1.10 -0.73
N LEU A 59 -15.04 0.29 -1.70
CA LEU A 59 -15.41 0.42 -3.12
C LEU A 59 -16.36 -0.70 -3.58
N VAL A 60 -17.15 -1.27 -2.67
CA VAL A 60 -18.06 -2.39 -2.98
C VAL A 60 -19.03 -2.06 -4.12
N ASN A 61 -19.49 -0.81 -4.20
CA ASN A 61 -20.48 -0.37 -5.18
C ASN A 61 -19.90 0.14 -6.50
N TRP A 62 -18.58 0.15 -6.66
CA TRP A 62 -17.93 0.60 -7.90
C TRP A 62 -18.01 -0.46 -8.99
N SER A 63 -18.03 -0.04 -10.26
CA SER A 63 -17.87 -0.99 -11.36
C SER A 63 -16.45 -1.56 -11.39
N ALA A 64 -16.25 -2.70 -12.05
CA ALA A 64 -14.91 -3.25 -12.27
C ALA A 64 -14.01 -2.27 -13.03
N THR A 65 -14.58 -1.54 -14.00
CA THR A 65 -13.87 -0.51 -14.77
C THR A 65 -13.42 0.65 -13.89
N ASP A 66 -14.27 1.14 -12.98
CA ASP A 66 -13.91 2.24 -12.09
C ASP A 66 -12.82 1.83 -11.09
N MET A 67 -12.89 0.59 -10.56
CA MET A 67 -11.85 0.06 -9.69
C MET A 67 -10.52 -0.11 -10.44
N LEU A 68 -10.55 -0.58 -11.70
CA LEU A 68 -9.36 -0.70 -12.52
C LEU A 68 -8.73 0.68 -12.81
N ASN A 69 -9.54 1.67 -13.16
CA ASN A 69 -9.07 3.04 -13.39
C ASN A 69 -8.42 3.61 -12.12
N TYR A 70 -9.02 3.38 -10.95
CA TYR A 70 -8.47 3.82 -9.68
C TYR A 70 -7.18 3.11 -9.31
N THR A 71 -7.08 1.79 -9.48
CA THR A 71 -5.84 1.06 -9.15
C THR A 71 -4.70 1.42 -10.10
N GLN A 72 -4.99 1.69 -11.38
CA GLN A 72 -4.00 2.21 -12.33
C GLN A 72 -3.49 3.60 -11.94
N GLU A 73 -4.41 4.51 -11.57
CA GLU A 73 -4.02 5.85 -11.10
C GLU A 73 -3.24 5.78 -9.79
N LEU A 74 -3.65 4.91 -8.86
CA LEU A 74 -2.91 4.66 -7.62
C LEU A 74 -1.50 4.14 -7.92
N GLN A 75 -1.36 3.17 -8.82
CA GLN A 75 -0.04 2.66 -9.23
C GLN A 75 0.83 3.77 -9.80
N ARG A 76 0.30 4.60 -10.71
CA ARG A 76 1.03 5.75 -11.29
C ARG A 76 1.54 6.70 -10.21
N LEU A 77 0.69 7.07 -9.24
CA LEU A 77 1.06 7.95 -8.13
C LEU A 77 2.11 7.33 -7.22
N LEU A 78 2.03 6.02 -6.96
CA LEU A 78 3.01 5.31 -6.16
C LEU A 78 4.37 5.22 -6.87
N ASP A 79 4.38 4.98 -8.19
CA ASP A 79 5.59 4.94 -9.01
C ASP A 79 6.29 6.31 -9.02
N GLU A 80 5.53 7.41 -9.16
CA GLU A 80 6.05 8.79 -9.08
C GLU A 80 6.70 9.11 -7.73
N LEU A 81 6.26 8.43 -6.66
CA LEU A 81 6.78 8.59 -5.30
C LEU A 81 7.85 7.54 -4.93
N GLY A 82 8.23 6.67 -5.87
CA GLY A 82 9.24 5.63 -5.66
C GLY A 82 8.76 4.47 -4.77
N LEU A 83 7.44 4.24 -4.69
CA LEU A 83 6.82 3.17 -3.92
C LEU A 83 6.36 2.02 -4.83
N SER A 84 7.27 1.10 -5.16
CA SER A 84 6.97 0.03 -6.14
C SER A 84 6.00 -1.06 -5.65
N PHE A 85 5.59 -1.05 -4.39
CA PHE A 85 4.76 -2.11 -3.81
C PHE A 85 3.66 -1.53 -2.90
N CYS A 86 2.41 -1.83 -3.23
CA CYS A 86 1.25 -1.52 -2.41
C CYS A 86 0.31 -2.74 -2.32
N SER A 87 0.01 -3.17 -1.09
CA SER A 87 -1.07 -4.11 -0.83
C SER A 87 -2.38 -3.33 -0.64
N VAL A 88 -3.39 -3.56 -1.49
CA VAL A 88 -4.71 -2.91 -1.40
C VAL A 88 -5.66 -3.56 -0.38
N GLY A 89 -5.07 -4.15 0.67
CA GLY A 89 -5.74 -4.86 1.74
C GLY A 89 -6.19 -6.28 1.39
N THR A 90 -6.68 -6.99 2.40
CA THR A 90 -7.00 -8.42 2.34
C THR A 90 -8.39 -8.67 1.76
N ALA A 91 -8.48 -9.58 0.79
CA ALA A 91 -9.74 -10.19 0.39
C ALA A 91 -10.13 -11.28 1.39
N TYR A 92 -11.04 -10.97 2.32
CA TYR A 92 -11.44 -11.87 3.40
C TYR A 92 -12.49 -12.87 2.91
N ALA A 93 -12.07 -13.93 2.22
CA ALA A 93 -12.98 -14.95 1.68
C ALA A 93 -13.87 -15.65 2.73
N ALA A 94 -13.45 -15.64 4.00
CA ALA A 94 -14.23 -16.19 5.11
C ALA A 94 -15.27 -15.22 5.70
N ARG A 95 -15.29 -13.95 5.29
CA ARG A 95 -16.29 -12.97 5.72
C ARG A 95 -17.60 -13.19 4.94
N PRO A 96 -18.75 -13.41 5.62
CA PRO A 96 -20.02 -13.69 4.94
C PRO A 96 -20.50 -12.58 4.00
N ASP A 97 -20.09 -11.34 4.27
CA ASP A 97 -20.42 -10.13 3.51
C ASP A 97 -19.40 -9.82 2.40
N PHE A 98 -18.34 -10.62 2.27
CA PHE A 98 -17.33 -10.39 1.25
C PHE A 98 -17.85 -10.85 -0.14
N PRO A 99 -17.78 -9.99 -1.17
CA PRO A 99 -18.28 -10.31 -2.50
C PRO A 99 -17.29 -11.20 -3.26
N LEU A 100 -17.33 -12.51 -3.01
CA LEU A 100 -16.40 -13.50 -3.59
C LEU A 100 -16.38 -13.46 -5.13
N GLU A 101 -17.54 -13.21 -5.75
CA GLU A 101 -17.71 -13.08 -7.20
C GLU A 101 -16.92 -11.93 -7.84
N ARG A 102 -16.27 -11.07 -7.03
CA ARG A 102 -15.45 -9.96 -7.49
C ARG A 102 -13.95 -10.23 -7.48
N ILE A 103 -13.52 -11.41 -7.01
CA ILE A 103 -12.10 -11.84 -7.05
C ILE A 103 -11.77 -12.59 -8.36
N ASP A 104 -12.77 -13.11 -9.07
CA ASP A 104 -12.62 -13.91 -10.29
C ASP A 104 -12.12 -13.11 -11.52
#